data_AF-A0A518N418-F1
#
_entry.id   AF-A0A518N418-F1
#
_cell.length_a   1.000
_cell.length_b   1.000
_cell.length_c   1.000
_cell.angle_alpha   90.00
_cell.angle_beta   90.00
_cell.angle_gamma   90.00
#
_symmetry.space_group_name_H-M   'P 1'
#
loop_
_entity.id
_entity.type
_entity.pdbx_description
1 polymer ?
#
loop_
_entity_poly.entity_id
_entity_poly.type
_entity_poly.pdbx_seq_one_letter_code
_entity_poly.pdbx_strand_id
1 'polypeptide(L)' 'MEFHVRASRPLPPLAIIEDALLAFDPASVVDLDLVQGLRVNAAIDAAQLVELLNGVGGHVLPDEVEQQPSVCCGGCSG' A
#
# COMPACT_ATOMS: atom_id res chain seq x y z
N MET A 1 -8.52 -3.36 0.42
CA MET A 1 -8.35 -2.58 -0.81
C MET A 1 -6.88 -2.64 -1.16
N GLU A 2 -6.54 -2.69 -2.44
CA GLU A 2 -5.14 -2.78 -2.86
C GLU A 2 -4.60 -1.42 -3.30
N PHE A 3 -3.37 -1.13 -2.87
CA PHE A 3 -2.66 0.10 -3.16
C PHE A 3 -1.25 -0.22 -3.62
N HIS A 4 -0.80 0.46 -4.66
CA HIS A 4 0.57 0.44 -5.12
C HIS A 4 1.22 1.78 -4.80
N VAL A 5 2.34 1.75 -4.09
CA VAL A 5 3.11 2.92 -3.71
C VAL A 5 4.40 2.93 -4.52
N ARG A 6 4.51 3.91 -5.43
CA ARG A 6 5.73 4.17 -6.19
C ARG A 6 6.74 4.82 -5.25
N ALA A 7 7.73 4.05 -4.80
CA ALA A 7 8.76 4.52 -3.89
C ALA A 7 9.81 5.36 -4.62
N SER A 8 9.53 6.63 -4.92
CA SER A 8 10.56 7.53 -5.48
C SER A 8 11.59 7.95 -4.42
N ARG A 9 11.29 7.68 -3.15
CA ARG A 9 12.09 7.99 -1.96
C ARG A 9 12.29 6.74 -1.12
N PRO A 10 13.34 6.71 -0.26
CA PRO A 10 13.54 5.59 0.66
C PRO A 10 12.30 5.39 1.53
N LEU A 11 11.72 4.20 1.44
CA LEU A 11 10.67 3.75 2.33
C LEU A 11 11.27 3.29 3.67
N PRO A 12 10.50 3.37 4.76
CA PRO A 12 10.90 2.75 6.01
C PRO A 12 11.02 1.22 5.83
N PRO A 13 11.74 0.53 6.73
CA PRO A 13 11.88 -0.92 6.65
C PRO A 13 10.50 -1.59 6.57
N LEU A 14 10.35 -2.57 5.67
CA LEU A 14 9.08 -3.26 5.43
C LEU A 14 8.45 -3.80 6.72
N ALA A 15 9.26 -4.33 7.64
CA ALA A 15 8.78 -4.83 8.93
C ALA A 15 8.09 -3.76 9.80
N ILE A 16 8.52 -2.49 9.72
CA ILE A 16 7.88 -1.38 10.45
C ILE A 16 6.56 -0.99 9.77
N ILE A 17 6.53 -1.00 8.44
CA ILE A 17 5.32 -0.73 7.67
C ILE A 17 4.27 -1.81 7.94
N GLU A 18 4.68 -3.08 7.93
CA GLU A 18 3.85 -4.24 8.21
C GLU A 18 3.29 -4.20 9.63
N ASP A 19 4.12 -3.94 10.64
CA ASP A 19 3.66 -3.83 12.04
C ASP A 19 2.61 -2.73 12.21
N ALA A 20 2.84 -1.54 11.62
CA ALA A 20 1.90 -0.43 11.69
C ALA A 20 0.59 -0.72 10.94
N LEU A 21 0.65 -1.41 9.81
CA LEU A 21 -0.54 -1.82 9.06
C LEU A 21 -1.30 -2.93 9.78
N LEU A 22 -0.64 -3.91 10.37
CA LEU A 22 -1.26 -4.98 11.15
C LEU A 22 -1.94 -4.45 12.42
N ALA A 23 -1.39 -3.40 13.03
CA ALA A 23 -2.01 -2.70 14.15
C ALA A 23 -3.33 -2.01 13.76
N PHE A 24 -3.47 -1.60 12.50
CA PHE A 24 -4.69 -0.97 11.97
C PHE A 24 -5.68 -2.00 11.41
N ASP A 25 -5.20 -2.92 10.57
CA ASP A 25 -5.96 -3.99 9.94
C ASP A 25 -5.18 -5.31 10.08
N PRO A 26 -5.63 -6.25 10.93
CA PRO A 26 -4.92 -7.52 11.16
C PRO A 26 -4.94 -8.44 9.95
N ALA A 27 -5.80 -8.18 8.96
CA ALA A 27 -5.82 -8.88 7.68
C ALA A 27 -4.96 -8.19 6.61
N SER A 28 -4.20 -7.15 6.98
CA SER A 28 -3.35 -6.43 6.04
C SER A 28 -2.21 -7.29 5.52
N VAL A 29 -1.88 -7.11 4.25
CA VAL A 29 -0.78 -7.78 3.56
C VAL A 29 0.08 -6.73 2.90
N VAL A 30 1.39 -6.81 3.12
CA VAL A 30 2.37 -5.88 2.56
C VAL A 30 3.40 -6.68 1.78
N ASP A 31 3.70 -6.25 0.57
CA ASP A 31 4.67 -6.88 -0.30
C ASP A 31 5.54 -5.81 -0.97
N LEU A 32 6.81 -6.10 -1.20
CA LEU A 32 7.73 -5.19 -1.87
C LEU A 32 8.17 -5.85 -3.18
N ASP A 33 7.65 -5.33 -4.29
CA ASP A 33 8.04 -5.74 -5.63
C ASP A 33 9.14 -4.82 -6.19
N LEU A 34 10.10 -5.42 -6.90
CA LEU A 34 11.24 -4.68 -7.46
C LEU A 34 10.85 -3.81 -8.67
N VAL A 35 9.71 -4.07 -9.31
CA VAL A 35 9.25 -3.38 -10.52
C VAL A 35 8.12 -2.39 -10.21
N GLN A 36 7.17 -2.79 -9.36
CA GLN A 36 5.96 -2.04 -9.01
C GLN A 36 6.08 -1.26 -7.70
N GLY A 37 7.07 -1.58 -6.85
CA GLY A 37 7.27 -0.92 -5.56
C GLY A 37 6.50 -1.60 -4.44
N LEU A 38 6.05 -0.82 -3.46
CA LEU A 38 5.37 -1.33 -2.28
C LEU A 38 3.89 -1.57 -2.59
N ARG A 39 3.44 -2.81 -2.43
CA ARG A 39 2.05 -3.22 -2.57
C ARG A 39 1.45 -3.42 -1.18
N VAL A 40 0.32 -2.79 -0.94
CA VAL A 40 -0.41 -2.82 0.33
C VAL A 40 -1.82 -3.27 0.06
N ASN A 41 -2.27 -4.34 0.72
CA ASN A 41 -3.68 -4.69 0.77
C ASN A 41 -4.16 -4.56 2.21
N ALA A 42 -5.02 -3.58 2.46
CA ALA A 42 -5.57 -3.33 3.80
C ALA A 42 -6.96 -2.67 3.70
N ALA A 43 -7.73 -2.74 4.78
CA ALA A 43 -9.00 -2.04 4.95
C ALA A 43 -8.82 -0.55 5.32
N ILE A 44 -8.00 0.17 4.56
CA ILE A 44 -7.61 1.58 4.77
C ILE A 44 -7.81 2.39 3.48
N ASP A 45 -8.03 3.69 3.56
CA ASP A 45 -8.08 4.58 2.40
C ASP A 45 -6.70 5.12 1.99
N ALA A 46 -6.56 5.58 0.73
CA ALA A 46 -5.27 6.09 0.22
C ALA A 46 -4.70 7.23 1.07
N ALA A 47 -5.53 8.17 1.52
CA ALA A 47 -5.09 9.28 2.37
C ALA A 47 -4.56 8.79 3.72
N GLN A 48 -5.27 7.85 4.35
CA GLN A 48 -4.86 7.26 5.62
C GLN A 48 -3.58 6.42 5.47
N LEU A 49 -3.42 5.71 4.35
CA LEU A 49 -2.19 4.97 4.04
C LEU A 49 -0.99 5.92 3.93
N VAL A 50 -1.14 7.06 3.25
CA VAL A 50 -0.11 8.10 3.18
C VAL A 50 0.24 8.61 4.58
N GLU A 51 -0.76 8.94 5.40
CA GLU A 51 -0.53 9.41 6.77
C GLU A 51 0.20 8.37 7.63
N LEU A 52 -0.20 7.09 7.54
CA LEU A 52 0.44 5.99 8.26
C LEU A 52 1.90 5.81 7.83
N LEU A 53 2.16 5.76 6.52
CA LEU A 53 3.52 5.59 5.98
C LEU A 53 4.44 6.76 6.37
N ASN A 54 3.94 7.99 6.35
CA ASN A 54 4.71 9.15 6.81
C ASN A 54 4.88 9.15 8.34
N GLY A 55 3.89 8.67 9.09
CA GLY A 55 3.94 8.56 10.56
C GLY A 55 5.01 7.59 11.07
N VAL A 56 5.36 6.56 10.30
CA VAL A 56 6.43 5.60 10.63
C VAL A 56 7.79 5.96 10.03
N GLY A 57 7.95 7.20 9.54
CA GLY A 57 9.21 7.73 9.03
C GLY A 57 9.40 7.59 7.52
N GLY A 58 8.34 7.29 6.77
CA GLY A 58 8.34 7.38 5.32
C GLY A 58 8.17 8.80 4.80
N HIS A 59 8.35 8.97 3.48
CA HIS A 59 8.18 10.23 2.79
C HIS A 59 7.34 10.04 1.51
N VAL A 60 6.14 9.48 1.68
CA VAL A 60 5.25 9.12 0.57
C VAL A 60 4.32 10.30 0.24
N LEU A 61 4.26 10.67 -1.04
CA LEU A 61 3.30 11.66 -1.53
C LEU A 61 1.98 10.99 -1.91
N PRO A 62 0.84 11.69 -1.80
CA PRO A 62 -0.45 11.14 -2.20
C PRO A 62 -0.52 10.76 -3.68
N ASP A 63 0.22 11.47 -4.54
CA ASP A 63 0.33 11.16 -5.98
C ASP A 63 1.12 9.87 -6.26
N GLU A 64 1.90 9.39 -5.29
CA GLU A 64 2.67 8.15 -5.38
C GLU A 64 1.84 6.93 -4.95
N VAL A 65 0.66 7.13 -4.36
CA VAL A 65 -0.24 6.07 -3.89
C VAL A 65 -1.37 5.89 -4.88
N GLU A 66 -1.31 4.79 -5.63
CA GLU A 66 -2.31 4.44 -6.62
C GLU A 66 -3.18 3.30 -6.09
N GLN A 67 -4.44 3.58 -5.79
CA GLN A 67 -5.41 2.54 -5.46
C GLN A 67 -5.66 1.69 -6.70
N GLN A 68 -5.39 0.39 -6.59
CA GLN A 68 -5.65 -0.53 -7.68
C GLN A 68 -7.15 -0.82 -7.73
N PRO A 69 -7.77 -0.79 -8.93
CA PRO A 69 -9.13 -1.23 -9.06
C PRO A 69 -9.20 -2.69 -8.61
N SER A 70 -10.16 -3.00 -7.74
CA SER A 70 -10.46 -4.38 -7.36
C SER A 70 -10.78 -5.14 -8.64
N VAL A 71 -9.81 -5.87 -9.20
CA VAL A 71 -10.06 -6.75 -10.34
C VAL A 71 -10.85 -7.93 -9.80
N CYS A 72 -12.15 -7.73 -9.61
CA CYS A 72 -13.09 -8.82 -9.76
C CYS A 72 -12.98 -9.24 -11.23
N CYS A 73 -12.27 -10.35 -11.47
CA CYS A 73 -12.37 -11.13 -12.68
C CYS A 73 -13.82 -11.59 -12.89
N GLY A 74 -14.70 -10.68 -13.31
CA GLY A 74 -15.95 -11.00 -13.97
C GLY A 74 -15.66 -10.97 -15.46
N GLY A 75 -15.44 -12.14 -16.05
CA GLY A 75 -15.05 -12.25 -17.45
C GLY A 75 -16.03 -11.57 -18.40
N CYS A 76 -15.50 -10.80 -19.35
CA CYS A 76 -16.14 -10.62 -20.66
C CYS A 76 -15.54 -11.65 -21.61
N SER A 77 -15.97 -12.89 -21.45
CA SER A 77 -16.03 -13.83 -22.57
C SER A 77 -17.31 -13.50 -23.34
N GLY A 78 -17.18 -13.10 -24.60
CA GLY A 78 -18.28 -12.81 -25.52
C GLY A 78 -17.75 -12.42 -26.88
#